data_AF-A0A316HB60-F1
#
_entry.id   AF-A0A316HB60-F1
#
_cell.length_a   1.000
_cell.length_b   1.000
_cell.length_c   1.000
_cell.angle_alpha   90.00
_cell.angle_beta   90.00
_cell.angle_gamma   90.00
#
_symmetry.space_group_name_H-M   'P 1'
#
loop_
_entity.id
_entity.type
_entity.pdbx_description
1 polymer ?
#
loop_
_entity_poly.entity_id
_entity_poly.type
_entity_poly.pdbx_seq_one_letter_code
_entity_poly.pdbx_strand_id
1 'polypeptide(L)' 'MACQRALSYGIYNCKTIQTILENKMDGYEESLFADELPMPNHDNIRGKDYYK' A
#
# COMPACT_ATOMS: atom_id res chain seq x y z
N MET A 1 8.19 -11.34 8.86
CA MET A 1 9.11 -11.76 7.78
C MET A 1 8.67 -11.11 6.46
N ALA A 2 9.59 -10.45 5.76
CA ALA A 2 9.30 -9.72 4.52
C ALA A 2 8.57 -10.53 3.43
N CYS A 3 8.93 -11.80 3.23
CA CYS A 3 8.25 -12.66 2.26
C CYS A 3 6.79 -12.93 2.63
N GLN A 4 6.49 -13.12 3.92
CA GLN A 4 5.12 -13.32 4.40
C GLN A 4 4.27 -12.07 4.20
N ARG A 5 4.85 -10.89 4.43
CA ARG A 5 4.20 -9.61 4.13
C ARG A 5 3.95 -9.43 2.64
N ALA A 6 4.91 -9.78 1.78
CA ALA A 6 4.70 -9.70 0.33
C ALA A 6 3.57 -10.64 -0.12
N LEU A 7 3.50 -11.85 0.46
CA LEU A 7 2.47 -12.85 0.18
C LEU A 7 1.07 -12.38 0.55
N SER A 8 0.87 -11.66 1.66
CA SER A 8 -0.47 -11.16 2.05
C SER A 8 -1.05 -10.18 1.02
N TYR A 9 -0.20 -9.51 0.24
CA TYR A 9 -0.60 -8.63 -0.85
C TYR A 9 -0.47 -9.28 -2.24
N GLY A 10 -0.25 -10.59 -2.33
CA GLY A 10 -0.11 -11.31 -3.61
C GLY A 10 1.14 -10.94 -4.41
N ILE A 11 2.19 -10.47 -3.74
CA ILE A 11 3.44 -10.03 -4.36
C ILE A 11 4.51 -11.12 -4.23
N TYR A 12 5.10 -11.50 -5.36
CA TYR A 12 6.11 -12.57 -5.46
C TYR A 12 7.44 -12.08 -6.05
N ASN A 13 7.67 -10.77 -6.07
CA ASN A 13 8.84 -10.13 -6.68
C ASN A 13 9.94 -9.87 -5.65
N CYS A 14 11.16 -10.36 -5.92
CA CYS A 14 12.33 -10.12 -5.08
C CYS A 14 12.68 -8.64 -4.91
N LYS A 15 12.41 -7.79 -5.91
CA LYS A 15 12.65 -6.35 -5.79
C LYS A 15 11.74 -5.73 -4.72
N THR A 16 10.48 -6.17 -4.64
CA THR A 16 9.58 -5.71 -3.59
C THR A 16 9.99 -6.24 -2.22
N ILE A 17 10.45 -7.49 -2.14
CA ILE A 17 10.99 -8.07 -0.90
C ILE A 17 12.20 -7.25 -0.41
N GLN A 18 13.09 -6.87 -1.34
CA GLN A 18 14.22 -6.00 -1.02
C GLN A 18 13.78 -4.65 -0.47
N THR A 19 12.80 -3.99 -1.10
CA THR A 19 12.24 -2.73 -0.60
C THR A 19 11.62 -2.89 0.80
N ILE A 20 10.93 -4.00 1.07
CA ILE A 20 10.35 -4.28 2.40
C ILE A 20 11.47 -4.37 3.44
N LEU A 21 12.57 -5.05 3.14
CA LEU A 21 13.71 -5.23 4.04
C LEU A 21 14.47 -3.92 4.28
N GLU A 22 14.78 -3.18 3.21
CA GLU A 22 15.50 -1.89 3.28
C GLU A 22 14.76 -0.86 4.12
N ASN A 23 13.42 -0.86 4.05
CA ASN A 23 12.56 0.07 4.79
C ASN A 23 12.01 -0.52 6.10
N LYS A 24 12.39 -1.75 6.48
CA LYS A 24 11.90 -2.46 7.68
C LYS A 24 10.36 -2.51 7.78
N MET A 25 9.70 -2.61 6.61
CA MET A 25 8.24 -2.59 6.51
C MET A 25 7.60 -3.89 7.04
N ASP A 26 8.39 -4.95 7.20
CA ASP A 26 7.89 -6.22 7.73
C ASP A 26 7.62 -6.20 9.24
N GLY A 27 7.97 -5.12 9.94
CA GLY A 27 7.58 -4.84 11.31
C GLY A 27 6.40 -3.89 11.46
N TYR A 28 5.81 -3.40 10.36
CA TYR A 28 4.62 -2.55 10.45
C TYR A 28 3.41 -3.37 10.84
N GLU A 29 2.84 -3.05 11.99
CA GLU A 29 1.55 -3.59 12.39
C GLU A 29 0.46 -3.08 11.45
N GLU A 30 -0.42 -3.99 11.06
CA GLU A 30 -1.62 -3.63 10.31
C GLU A 30 -2.50 -2.81 11.26
N SER A 31 -2.74 -1.55 10.90
CA SER A 31 -3.61 -0.69 11.69
C SER A 31 -5.00 -1.32 11.71
N LEU A 32 -5.40 -1.86 12.87
CA LEU A 32 -6.73 -2.44 13.10
C LEU A 32 -7.86 -1.49 12.68
N PHE A 33 -7.60 -0.19 12.73
CA PHE A 33 -8.56 0.88 12.42
C PHE A 33 -8.44 1.44 11.00
N ALA A 34 -7.55 0.90 10.15
CA ALA A 34 -7.35 1.44 8.79
C ALA A 34 -8.63 1.39 7.95
N ASP A 35 -9.46 0.37 8.18
CA ASP A 35 -10.73 0.19 7.46
C ASP A 35 -11.92 0.90 8.14
N GLU A 36 -11.73 1.44 9.35
CA GLU A 36 -12.82 2.06 10.13
C GLU A 36 -13.02 3.55 9.82
N LEU A 37 -12.02 4.20 9.24
CA LEU A 37 -12.10 5.62 8.92
C LEU A 37 -12.72 5.83 7.52
N PRO A 38 -13.74 6.68 7.38
CA PRO A 38 -14.27 7.02 6.07
C PRO A 38 -13.19 7.72 5.25
N MET A 39 -12.97 7.24 4.02
CA MET A 39 -12.09 7.88 3.06
C MET A 39 -12.50 9.35 2.87
N PRO A 40 -11.56 10.31 2.90
CA PRO A 40 -11.88 11.71 2.69
C PRO A 40 -12.39 11.93 1.25
N ASN A 41 -13.28 12.92 1.08
CA ASN A 41 -13.71 13.34 -0.24
C ASN A 41 -12.53 13.98 -0.99
N HIS A 42 -12.28 13.53 -2.22
CA HIS A 42 -11.24 14.05 -3.09
C HIS A 42 -11.84 14.61 -4.38
N ASP A 43 -11.51 15.85 -4.69
CA ASP A 43 -11.81 16.43 -6.00
C ASP A 43 -10.88 15.86 -7.08
N ASN A 44 -11.36 15.81 -8.32
CA ASN A 44 -10.52 15.43 -9.45
C ASN A 44 -9.47 16.52 -9.73
N ILE A 45 -8.23 16.29 -9.28
CA ILE A 45 -7.09 17.21 -9.44
C ILE A 45 -6.65 17.41 -10.90
N ARG A 46 -7.02 16.51 -11.81
CA ARG A 46 -6.69 16.62 -13.25
C ARG A 46 -7.74 17.40 -14.03
N GLY A 47 -8.90 17.67 -13.41
CA GLY A 47 -10.05 18.26 -14.07
C GLY A 47 -10.87 17.23 -14.85
N LYS A 48 -12.18 17.49 -14.97
CA LYS A 48 -13.16 16.60 -15.62
C LYS A 48 -12.85 16.26 -17.09
N ASP A 49 -12.03 17.08 -17.76
CA ASP A 49 -11.76 16.98 -19.20
C ASP A 49 -10.39 16.35 -19.52
N TYR A 50 -9.61 15.89 -18.53
CA TYR A 50 -8.23 15.43 -18.74
C TYR A 50 -8.09 14.19 -19.66
N TYR A 51 -9.09 13.31 -19.66
CA TYR A 51 -9.09 12.08 -20.47
C TYR A 51 -10.02 12.16 -21.68
N LYS A 52 -10.40 13.38 -22.12
CA LYS A 52 -11.15 13.57 -23.36
C LYS A 52 -10.25 13.50 -24.59
#